data_AF-A0A5E6XZZ5-F1
#
_entry.id   AF-A0A5E6XZZ5-F1
#
_cell.length_a   1.000
_cell.length_b   1.000
_cell.length_c   1.000
_cell.angle_alpha   90.00
_cell.angle_beta   90.00
_cell.angle_gamma   90.00
#
_symmetry.space_group_name_H-M   'P 1'
#
loop_
_entity.id
_entity.type
_entity.pdbx_description
1 polymer ?
#
loop_
_entity_poly.entity_id
_entity_poly.type
_entity_poly.pdbx_seq_one_letter_code
_entity_poly.pdbx_strand_id
1 'polypeptide(L)'
;MGALLKTTDVRCRIDEDLKARATEVLSACGLSISDAMRLFLRQVVATQGLPFEVRVPSEKTARAMMQARDIRQRFDSIDEMLRDADGETGEKAKTR
;
A
#
# COMPACT_ATOMS: atom_id res chain seq x y z
N MET A 1 12.14 26.49 -31.09
CA MET A 1 13.08 26.17 -30.00
C MET A 1 12.76 24.77 -29.49
N GLY A 2 13.53 23.77 -29.91
CA GLY A 2 13.32 22.39 -29.48
C GLY A 2 13.60 22.26 -27.99
N ALA A 3 12.63 21.77 -27.22
CA ALA A 3 12.83 21.48 -25.82
C ALA A 3 13.99 20.50 -25.67
N LEU A 4 15.04 20.92 -24.97
CA LEU A 4 16.15 20.05 -24.59
C LEU A 4 15.57 18.99 -23.65
N LEU A 5 15.42 17.75 -24.13
CA LEU A 5 15.05 16.62 -23.30
C LEU A 5 16.17 16.42 -22.26
N LYS A 6 15.97 16.96 -21.06
CA LYS A 6 16.88 16.79 -19.93
C LYS A 6 16.73 15.36 -19.43
N THR A 7 17.60 14.47 -19.90
CA THR A 7 17.71 13.11 -19.39
C THR A 7 18.75 13.05 -18.28
N THR A 8 18.45 12.31 -17.21
CA THR A 8 19.38 12.03 -16.12
C THR A 8 19.42 10.52 -15.88
N ASP A 9 20.59 9.99 -15.57
CA ASP A 9 20.78 8.56 -15.34
C ASP A 9 20.47 8.15 -13.90
N VAL A 10 19.96 6.94 -13.74
CA VAL A 10 19.75 6.28 -12.45
C VAL A 10 20.66 5.07 -12.40
N ARG A 11 21.58 5.05 -11.41
CA ARG A 11 22.49 3.93 -11.17
C ARG A 11 22.17 3.30 -9.82
N CYS A 12 21.96 2.00 -9.80
CA CYS A 12 21.72 1.25 -8.58
C CYS A 12 22.61 0.00 -8.58
N ARG A 13 23.24 -0.29 -7.44
CA ARG A 13 23.94 -1.56 -7.22
C ARG A 13 22.93 -2.56 -6.70
N ILE A 14 22.84 -3.70 -7.39
CA ILE A 14 21.99 -4.81 -7.00
C ILE A 14 22.79 -6.10 -7.10
N ASP A 15 22.33 -7.10 -6.36
CA ASP A 15 22.82 -8.46 -6.46
C ASP A 15 22.63 -9.03 -7.88
N GLU A 16 23.57 -9.86 -8.32
CA GLU A 16 23.58 -10.42 -9.67
C GLU A 16 22.41 -11.39 -9.89
N ASP A 17 22.12 -12.26 -8.92
CA ASP A 17 21.00 -13.20 -9.00
C ASP A 17 19.66 -12.47 -8.98
N LEU A 18 19.57 -11.38 -8.22
CA LEU A 18 18.39 -10.51 -8.26
C LEU A 18 18.20 -9.89 -9.65
N LYS A 19 19.27 -9.38 -10.28
CA LYS A 19 19.22 -8.81 -11.63
C LYS A 19 18.78 -9.84 -12.65
N ALA A 20 19.33 -11.05 -12.61
CA ALA A 20 19.01 -12.12 -13.54
C ALA A 20 17.53 -12.50 -13.46
N ARG A 21 17.04 -12.80 -12.25
CA ARG A 21 15.64 -13.18 -12.02
C ARG A 21 14.66 -12.06 -12.39
N ALA A 22 14.96 -10.82 -12.04
CA ALA A 22 14.12 -9.68 -12.40
C ALA A 22 14.06 -9.48 -13.93
N THR A 23 15.18 -9.68 -14.63
CA THR A 23 15.23 -9.56 -16.10
C THR A 23 14.33 -10.60 -16.75
N GLU A 24 14.36 -11.85 -16.29
CA GLU A 24 13.53 -12.93 -16.83
C GLU A 24 12.03 -12.62 -16.68
N VAL A 25 11.61 -12.24 -15.47
CA VAL A 25 10.21 -11.89 -15.18
C VAL A 25 9.74 -10.69 -16.00
N LEU A 26 10.53 -9.62 -16.07
CA LEU A 26 10.17 -8.42 -16.81
C LEU A 26 10.15 -8.66 -18.32
N SER A 27 11.06 -9.50 -18.84
CA SER A 27 11.11 -9.85 -20.25
C SER A 27 9.89 -10.65 -20.69
N ALA A 28 9.33 -11.50 -19.82
CA ALA A 28 8.05 -12.16 -20.06
C ALA A 28 6.88 -11.15 -20.21
N CYS A 29 7.00 -9.97 -19.62
CA CYS A 29 6.07 -8.85 -19.79
C CYS A 29 6.46 -7.88 -20.93
N GLY A 30 7.51 -8.18 -21.70
CA GLY A 30 8.00 -7.31 -22.77
C GLY A 30 8.70 -6.04 -22.29
N LEU A 31 9.19 -6.02 -21.04
CA LEU A 31 9.81 -4.85 -20.42
C LEU A 31 11.30 -5.08 -20.17
N SER A 32 12.11 -4.05 -20.44
CA SER A 32 13.48 -4.00 -19.92
C SER A 32 13.49 -3.55 -18.45
N ILE A 33 14.60 -3.80 -17.73
CA ILE A 33 14.80 -3.24 -16.38
C ILE A 33 14.64 -1.72 -16.38
N SER A 34 15.16 -1.04 -17.40
CA SER A 34 15.07 0.40 -17.53
C SER A 34 13.62 0.87 -17.67
N ASP A 35 12.79 0.14 -18.41
CA ASP A 35 11.37 0.48 -18.57
C ASP A 35 10.60 0.25 -17.28
N ALA A 36 10.84 -0.88 -16.62
CA ALA A 36 10.28 -1.17 -15.30
C ALA A 36 10.66 -0.10 -14.26
N MET A 37 11.92 0.35 -14.26
CA MET A 37 12.38 1.42 -13.36
C MET A 37 11.69 2.75 -13.65
N ARG A 38 11.48 3.11 -14.93
CA ARG A 38 10.73 4.31 -15.30
C ARG A 38 9.27 4.22 -14.84
N LEU A 39 8.63 3.07 -15.02
CA LEU A 39 7.26 2.83 -14.56
C LEU A 39 7.15 2.92 -13.04
N PHE A 40 8.08 2.30 -12.31
CA PHE A 40 8.16 2.39 -10.86
C PHE A 40 8.26 3.83 -10.39
N LEU A 41 9.19 4.63 -10.93
CA LEU A 41 9.37 6.02 -10.54
C LEU A 41 8.14 6.88 -10.89
N ARG A 42 7.48 6.63 -12.03
CA ARG A 42 6.21 7.28 -12.37
C ARG A 42 5.12 6.95 -11.36
N GLN A 43 5.03 5.70 -10.94
CA GLN A 43 4.03 5.29 -9.97
C GLN A 43 4.30 5.91 -8.60
N VAL A 44 5.56 5.99 -8.17
CA VAL A 44 5.94 6.69 -6.92
C VAL A 44 5.45 8.14 -6.91
N VAL A 45 5.62 8.85 -8.03
CA VAL A 45 5.13 10.23 -8.19
C VAL A 45 3.61 10.27 -8.17
N ALA A 46 2.94 9.34 -8.86
CA ALA A 46 1.48 9.30 -8.91
C ALA A 46 0.83 8.99 -7.55
N THR A 47 1.43 8.09 -6.76
CA THR A 47 0.90 7.68 -5.45
C THR A 47 1.42 8.51 -4.28
N GLN A 48 2.35 9.45 -4.53
CA GLN A 48 3.03 10.22 -3.48
C GLN A 48 3.60 9.33 -2.36
N GLY A 49 4.14 8.17 -2.76
CA GLY A 49 4.53 7.10 -1.84
C GLY A 49 4.98 5.86 -2.60
N LEU A 50 5.29 4.78 -1.88
CA LEU A 50 5.70 3.54 -2.53
C LEU A 50 4.50 2.88 -3.24
N PRO A 51 4.70 2.35 -4.47
CA PRO A 51 3.64 1.79 -5.29
C PRO A 51 3.25 0.36 -4.88
N PHE A 52 3.76 -0.08 -3.76
CA PHE A 52 3.46 -1.35 -3.12
C PHE A 52 3.33 -1.10 -1.61
N GLU A 53 2.55 -1.93 -0.94
CA GLU A 53 2.31 -1.79 0.48
C GLU A 53 3.58 -2.13 1.26
N VAL A 54 4.24 -1.11 1.82
CA VAL A 54 5.35 -1.30 2.75
C VAL A 54 4.80 -1.34 4.16
N ARG A 55 4.41 -2.53 4.59
CA ARG A 55 4.02 -2.78 5.97
C ARG A 55 4.87 -3.91 6.55
N VAL A 56 5.66 -3.58 7.56
CA VAL A 56 5.83 -4.49 8.70
C VAL A 56 4.77 -4.02 9.70
N PRO A 57 3.61 -4.69 9.80
CA PRO A 57 2.61 -4.30 10.79
C PRO A 57 3.28 -4.34 12.17
N SER A 58 3.23 -3.22 12.90
CA SER A 58 3.63 -3.24 14.31
C SER A 58 2.80 -4.30 15.04
N GLU A 59 3.29 -4.87 16.15
CA GLU A 59 2.52 -5.88 16.90
C GLU A 59 1.11 -5.38 17.25
N LYS A 60 0.97 -4.08 17.58
CA LYS A 60 -0.32 -3.43 17.83
C LYS A 60 -1.20 -3.44 16.59
N THR A 61 -0.66 -3.08 15.42
CA THR A 61 -1.38 -3.08 14.14
C THR A 61 -1.78 -4.50 13.73
N ALA A 62 -0.90 -5.48 13.89
CA ALA A 62 -1.19 -6.88 13.60
C ALA A 62 -2.33 -7.42 14.47
N ARG A 63 -2.29 -7.13 15.78
CA ARG A 63 -3.36 -7.50 16.73
C ARG A 63 -4.68 -6.83 16.39
N ALA A 64 -4.67 -5.53 16.07
CA ALA A 64 -5.87 -4.81 15.65
C ALA A 64 -6.47 -5.37 14.35
N MET A 65 -5.63 -5.72 13.35
CA MET A 65 -6.09 -6.35 12.11
C MET A 65 -6.69 -7.74 12.33
N MET A 66 -6.18 -8.52 13.29
CA MET A 66 -6.79 -9.80 13.68
C MET A 66 -8.14 -9.60 14.37
N GLN A 67 -8.23 -8.66 15.32
CA GLN A 67 -9.49 -8.35 16.01
C GLN A 67 -10.55 -7.85 15.01
N ALA A 68 -10.17 -6.98 14.08
CA ALA A 68 -11.08 -6.44 13.07
C ALA A 68 -11.70 -7.49 12.15
N ARG A 69 -11.02 -8.63 11.92
CA ARG A 69 -11.59 -9.74 11.12
C ARG A 69 -12.74 -10.44 11.82
N ASP A 70 -12.86 -10.32 13.14
CA ASP A 70 -13.90 -10.96 13.95
C ASP A 70 -15.01 -9.97 14.35
N ILE A 71 -14.83 -8.67 14.10
CA ILE A 71 -15.88 -7.66 14.32
C ILE A 71 -16.98 -7.87 13.28
N ARG A 72 -18.14 -8.36 13.75
CA ARG A 72 -19.38 -8.52 12.95
C ARG A 72 -20.42 -7.43 13.22
N GLN A 73 -20.08 -6.42 14.02
CA GLN A 73 -20.99 -5.37 14.40
C GLN A 73 -21.38 -4.53 13.18
N ARG A 74 -22.67 -4.28 13.02
CA ARG A 74 -23.24 -3.38 12.02
C ARG A 74 -23.92 -2.25 12.76
N PHE A 75 -23.87 -1.06 12.18
CA PHE A 75 -24.53 0.13 12.70
C PHE A 75 -25.50 0.63 11.65
N ASP A 76 -26.64 1.15 12.09
CA ASP A 76 -27.68 1.65 11.19
C ASP A 76 -27.42 3.12 10.80
N SER A 77 -26.50 3.80 11.48
CA SER A 77 -26.05 5.16 11.14
C SER A 77 -24.59 5.43 11.53
N ILE A 78 -23.98 6.43 10.87
CA ILE A 78 -22.62 6.88 11.19
C ILE A 78 -22.53 7.43 12.62
N ASP A 79 -23.56 8.15 13.07
CA ASP A 79 -23.63 8.70 14.43
C ASP A 79 -23.62 7.61 15.51
N GLU A 80 -24.24 6.47 15.24
CA GLU A 80 -24.24 5.31 16.14
C GLU A 80 -22.86 4.66 16.22
N MET A 81 -22.19 4.49 15.07
CA MET A 81 -20.83 3.96 15.00
C MET A 81 -19.83 4.84 15.77
N LEU A 82 -19.92 6.17 15.62
CA LEU A 82 -19.01 7.11 16.28
C LEU A 82 -19.17 7.10 17.81
N ARG A 83 -20.41 7.06 18.31
CA ARG A 83 -20.68 6.97 19.76
C ARG A 83 -20.13 5.70 20.41
N ASP A 84 -20.19 4.56 19.70
CA ASP A 84 -19.60 3.30 20.16
C ASP A 84 -18.06 3.37 20.17
N ALA A 85 -17.46 3.93 19.11
CA ALA A 85 -16.00 4.08 18.99
C ALA A 85 -15.39 5.04 20.02
N ASP A 86 -16.11 6.11 20.37
CA ASP A 86 -15.70 7.10 21.37
C ASP A 86 -15.95 6.62 22.82
N GLY A 87 -16.51 5.41 23.00
CA GLY A 87 -16.81 4.84 24.32
C GLY A 87 -17.99 5.50 25.03
N GLU A 88 -18.79 6.29 24.31
CA GLU A 88 -19.94 7.04 24.84
C GLU A 88 -21.24 6.24 24.79
N THR A 89 -21.17 4.92 24.94
CA THR A 89 -22.35 4.08 25.18
C THR A 89 -22.45 3.72 26.65
N GLY A 90 -22.96 4.67 27.43
CA GLY A 90 -23.79 4.30 28.57
C GLY A 90 -25.01 3.55 28.04
N GLU A 91 -25.10 2.27 28.42
CA GLU A 91 -26.32 1.49 28.65
C GLU A 91 -27.55 1.82 27.75
N LYS A 92 -28.00 0.85 26.94
CA LYS A 92 -29.39 0.32 26.72
C LYS A 92 -29.36 -0.55 25.43
N ALA A 93 -29.93 -1.75 25.32
CA ALA A 93 -30.93 -2.42 26.13
C ALA A 93 -30.82 -3.95 25.99
N LYS A 94 -30.81 -4.66 27.13
CA LYS A 94 -31.66 -5.84 27.24
C LYS A 94 -33.10 -5.37 27.05
N THR A 95 -33.82 -5.86 26.05
CA THR A 95 -35.26 -6.18 26.12
C THR A 95 -35.65 -6.99 24.88
N ARG A 96 -35.91 -8.27 25.15
CA ARG A 96 -36.72 -9.26 24.41
C ARG A 96 -36.24 -9.82 23.07
#